data_AF-A0A2B7XIA6-F1
#
_entry.id   AF-A0A2B7XIA6-F1
#
_cell.length_a   1.000
_cell.length_b   1.000
_cell.length_c   1.000
_cell.angle_alpha   90.00
_cell.angle_beta   90.00
_cell.angle_gamma   90.00
#
_symmetry.space_group_name_H-M   'P 1'
#
loop_
_entity.id
_entity.type
_entity.pdbx_description
1 polymer ?
#
loop_
_entity_poly.entity_id
_entity_poly.type
_entity_poly.pdbx_seq_one_letter_code
_entity_poly.pdbx_strand_id
1 'polypeptide(L)'
;MMTEKWIAFFETPVQFSQGFVESLQASSETDSTRAQTIELHIQNRVAAELERIRARETQTLADLEKRIAAHSASSQKQPLPNQQSSDSESQPPISLDAPRVPFAGPGSAAELAAKNAPVSSADGVPSAQELSSAQVQQEISALKEKLAERRKVRELDEGVEKAREEVVRCLRGNEKRPLDCWQEVEGFKREVGRLERKWVENVVG
;
A
#
# COMPACT_ATOMS: atom_id res chain seq x y z
N MET A 1 -48.99 51.92 -9.00
CA MET A 1 -48.03 51.56 -10.07
C MET A 1 -46.88 50.81 -9.45
N MET A 2 -46.90 49.48 -9.43
CA MET A 2 -45.70 48.68 -9.25
C MET A 2 -45.78 47.53 -10.23
N THR A 3 -45.03 47.64 -11.32
CA THR A 3 -44.83 46.58 -12.30
C THR A 3 -43.70 45.69 -11.82
N GLU A 4 -44.02 44.45 -11.44
CA GLU A 4 -43.00 43.43 -11.22
C GLU A 4 -42.39 43.04 -12.57
N LYS A 5 -41.12 43.39 -12.73
CA LYS A 5 -40.32 43.11 -13.91
C LYS A 5 -39.70 41.73 -13.76
N TRP A 6 -40.28 40.72 -14.42
CA TRP A 6 -39.63 39.43 -14.57
C TRP A 6 -38.45 39.55 -15.54
N ILE A 7 -37.23 39.33 -15.04
CA ILE A 7 -36.02 39.19 -15.85
C ILE A 7 -35.94 37.72 -16.27
N ALA A 8 -36.30 37.42 -17.52
CA ALA A 8 -36.10 36.10 -18.10
C ALA A 8 -34.63 35.93 -18.49
N PHE A 9 -33.92 35.04 -17.79
CA PHE A 9 -32.57 34.61 -18.13
C PHE A 9 -32.66 33.58 -19.26
N PHE A 10 -32.54 34.02 -20.53
CA PHE A 10 -32.47 33.12 -21.67
C PHE A 10 -31.05 32.60 -21.85
N GLU A 11 -30.62 31.71 -20.96
CA GLU A 11 -29.55 30.78 -21.28
C GLU A 11 -30.21 29.55 -21.89
N THR A 12 -30.32 29.53 -23.22
CA THR A 12 -30.85 28.35 -23.92
C THR A 12 -29.92 27.17 -23.65
N PRO A 13 -30.39 26.08 -23.01
CA PRO A 13 -29.54 24.92 -22.80
C PRO A 13 -29.16 24.36 -24.16
N VAL A 14 -27.86 24.18 -24.42
CA VAL A 14 -27.39 23.45 -25.60
C VAL A 14 -27.89 22.00 -25.45
N GLN A 15 -29.03 21.70 -26.06
CA GLN A 15 -29.62 20.37 -26.09
C GLN A 15 -29.04 19.61 -27.28
N PHE A 16 -28.17 18.65 -27.00
CA PHE A 16 -27.75 17.69 -28.02
C PHE A 16 -28.88 16.68 -28.26
N SER A 17 -29.07 16.25 -29.52
CA SER A 17 -30.05 15.21 -29.80
C SER A 17 -29.62 13.91 -29.10
N GLN A 18 -30.57 13.27 -28.41
CA GLN A 18 -30.29 12.05 -27.65
C GLN A 18 -29.65 10.95 -28.53
N GLY A 19 -30.06 10.85 -29.80
CA GLY A 19 -29.46 9.90 -30.74
C GLY A 19 -28.01 10.24 -31.15
N PHE A 20 -27.59 11.50 -31.09
CA PHE A 20 -26.19 11.88 -31.30
C PHE A 20 -25.34 11.55 -30.08
N VAL A 21 -25.86 11.80 -28.87
CA VAL A 21 -25.20 11.42 -27.61
C VAL A 21 -25.07 9.90 -27.52
N GLU A 22 -26.11 9.16 -27.88
CA GLU A 22 -26.11 7.69 -27.91
C GLU A 22 -25.16 7.15 -28.99
N SER A 23 -25.04 7.81 -30.15
CA SER A 23 -24.04 7.45 -31.17
C SER A 23 -22.61 7.74 -30.73
N LEU A 24 -22.36 8.84 -30.01
CA LEU A 24 -21.06 9.15 -29.42
C LEU A 24 -20.70 8.17 -28.29
N GLN A 25 -21.68 7.81 -27.46
CA GLN A 25 -21.52 6.81 -26.39
C GLN A 25 -21.36 5.39 -26.94
N ALA A 26 -21.99 5.06 -28.07
CA ALA A 26 -21.82 3.81 -28.78
C ALA A 26 -20.53 3.77 -29.62
N SER A 27 -19.89 4.93 -29.87
CA SER A 27 -18.63 5.01 -30.62
C SER A 27 -17.43 4.64 -29.74
N SER A 28 -17.12 3.34 -29.71
CA SER A 28 -15.92 2.80 -29.08
C SER A 28 -14.60 3.30 -29.70
N GLU A 29 -14.67 3.87 -30.91
CA GLU A 29 -13.52 4.43 -31.63
C GLU A 29 -12.83 5.59 -30.85
N THR A 30 -13.63 6.42 -30.16
CA THR A 30 -13.10 7.54 -29.36
C THR A 30 -12.39 7.05 -28.10
N ASP A 31 -12.96 6.03 -27.45
CA ASP A 31 -12.37 5.42 -26.26
C ASP A 31 -11.12 4.62 -26.60
N SER A 32 -11.09 3.93 -27.74
CA SER A 32 -9.90 3.24 -28.24
C SER A 32 -8.74 4.21 -28.49
N THR A 33 -9.01 5.34 -29.17
CA THR A 33 -8.00 6.36 -29.44
C THR A 33 -7.48 7.00 -28.15
N ARG A 34 -8.36 7.30 -27.19
CA ARG A 34 -8.00 7.81 -25.87
C ARG A 34 -7.16 6.79 -25.08
N ALA A 35 -7.57 5.53 -25.07
CA ALA A 35 -6.86 4.46 -24.38
C ALA A 35 -5.46 4.25 -24.96
N GLN A 36 -5.32 4.22 -26.29
CA GLN A 36 -4.02 4.11 -26.96
C GLN A 36 -3.09 5.30 -26.62
N THR A 37 -3.64 6.51 -26.56
CA THR A 37 -2.86 7.71 -26.19
C THR A 37 -2.36 7.63 -24.75
N ILE A 38 -3.20 7.16 -23.82
CA ILE A 38 -2.82 6.96 -22.41
C ILE A 38 -1.76 5.87 -22.29
N GLU A 39 -1.96 4.74 -22.98
CA GLU A 39 -1.01 3.62 -22.97
C GLU A 39 0.37 4.05 -23.49
N LEU A 40 0.43 4.79 -24.59
CA LEU A 40 1.67 5.33 -25.12
C LEU A 40 2.35 6.31 -24.15
N HIS A 41 1.57 7.15 -23.45
CA HIS A 41 2.10 8.04 -22.42
C HIS A 41 2.69 7.26 -21.23
N ILE A 42 2.02 6.18 -20.80
CA ILE A 42 2.50 5.29 -19.74
C ILE A 42 3.82 4.64 -20.17
N GLN A 43 3.89 4.08 -21.39
CA GLN A 43 5.11 3.47 -21.92
C GLN A 43 6.27 4.45 -21.94
N ASN A 44 6.06 5.69 -22.40
CA ASN A 44 7.08 6.72 -22.41
C ASN A 44 7.58 7.06 -21.00
N ARG A 45 6.67 7.18 -20.02
CA ARG A 45 7.04 7.46 -18.63
C ARG A 45 7.81 6.30 -18.00
N VAL A 46 7.35 5.06 -18.21
CA VAL A 46 8.03 3.86 -17.71
C VAL A 46 9.43 3.75 -18.33
N ALA A 47 9.57 3.97 -19.63
CA ALA A 47 10.86 3.96 -20.31
C ALA A 47 11.82 5.02 -19.74
N ALA A 48 11.35 6.25 -19.53
CA ALA A 48 12.15 7.32 -18.93
C ALA A 48 12.58 7.01 -17.49
N GLU A 49 11.70 6.42 -16.67
CA GLU A 49 12.04 6.00 -15.31
C GLU A 49 13.03 4.83 -15.29
N LEU A 50 12.89 3.86 -16.21
CA LEU A 50 13.85 2.77 -16.35
C LEU A 50 15.23 3.28 -16.76
N GLU A 51 15.31 4.24 -17.68
CA GLU A 51 16.58 4.86 -18.07
C GLU A 51 17.20 5.64 -16.91
N ARG A 52 16.40 6.40 -16.14
CA ARG A 52 16.84 7.08 -14.93
C ARG A 52 17.39 6.12 -13.88
N ILE A 53 16.76 4.96 -13.68
CA ILE A 53 17.22 3.92 -12.76
C ILE A 53 18.54 3.33 -13.25
N ARG A 54 18.64 2.92 -14.52
CA ARG A 54 19.87 2.37 -15.12
C ARG A 54 21.04 3.36 -15.04
N ALA A 55 20.80 4.65 -15.28
CA ALA A 55 21.82 5.68 -15.16
C ALA A 55 22.33 5.80 -13.71
N ARG A 56 21.44 5.70 -12.72
CA ARG A 56 21.83 5.72 -11.30
C ARG A 56 22.61 4.46 -10.93
N GLU A 57 22.17 3.28 -11.37
CA GLU A 57 22.86 2.01 -11.12
C GLU A 57 24.26 2.02 -11.71
N THR A 58 24.42 2.41 -12.98
CA THR A 58 25.74 2.50 -13.64
C THR A 58 26.66 3.51 -12.95
N GLN A 59 26.14 4.67 -12.51
CA GLN A 59 26.89 5.63 -11.70
C GLN A 59 27.38 5.01 -10.39
N THR A 60 26.52 4.26 -9.69
CA THR A 60 26.90 3.59 -8.43
C THR A 60 27.91 2.47 -8.65
N LEU A 61 27.79 1.71 -9.74
CA LEU A 61 28.76 0.68 -10.09
C LEU A 61 30.13 1.30 -10.40
N ALA A 62 30.16 2.40 -11.15
CA ALA A 62 31.40 3.11 -11.46
C ALA A 62 32.06 3.74 -10.20
N ASP A 63 31.26 4.26 -9.26
CA ASP A 63 31.78 4.73 -7.97
C ASP A 63 32.36 3.57 -7.14
N LEU A 64 31.65 2.44 -7.09
CA LEU A 64 32.10 1.26 -6.38
C LEU A 64 33.39 0.68 -7.00
N GLU A 65 33.49 0.61 -8.33
CA GLU A 65 34.71 0.20 -9.03
C GLU A 65 35.89 1.12 -8.66
N LYS A 66 35.70 2.44 -8.63
CA LYS A 66 36.74 3.38 -8.21
C LYS A 66 37.16 3.18 -6.76
N ARG A 67 36.21 2.93 -5.85
CA ARG A 67 36.48 2.66 -4.44
C ARG A 67 37.24 1.34 -4.26
N ILE A 68 36.87 0.29 -5.00
CA ILE A 68 37.57 -0.99 -4.99
C ILE A 68 39.00 -0.83 -5.52
N ALA A 69 39.18 -0.12 -6.65
CA ALA A 69 40.50 0.15 -7.23
C ALA A 69 41.40 0.99 -6.30
N ALA A 70 40.84 2.01 -5.64
CA ALA A 70 41.58 2.81 -4.66
C ALA A 70 41.97 1.98 -3.42
N HIS A 71 41.06 1.14 -2.92
CA HIS A 71 41.32 0.29 -1.75
C HIS A 71 42.34 -0.82 -2.07
N SER A 72 42.27 -1.41 -3.27
CA SER A 72 43.24 -2.40 -3.73
C SER A 72 44.64 -1.79 -3.92
N ALA A 73 44.75 -0.55 -4.42
CA ALA A 73 46.01 0.18 -4.52
C ALA A 73 46.59 0.57 -3.15
N SER A 74 45.76 0.84 -2.14
CA SER A 74 46.20 1.15 -0.77
C SER A 74 46.62 -0.07 0.07
N SER A 75 46.25 -1.29 -0.35
CA SER A 75 46.57 -2.54 0.38
C SER A 75 47.98 -3.11 0.13
N GLN A 76 48.86 -2.40 -0.57
CA GLN A 76 50.27 -2.78 -0.73
C GLN A 76 51.22 -1.94 0.14
N LYS A 77 51.02 -1.92 1.48
CA LYS A 77 52.09 -1.60 2.45
C LYS A 77 51.84 -2.21 3.85
N GLN A 78 52.33 -3.46 4.00
CA GLN A 78 52.75 -4.15 5.26
C GLN A 78 51.65 -4.74 6.18
N PRO A 79 51.98 -5.66 7.13
CA PRO A 79 52.13 -7.12 6.96
C PRO A 79 51.21 -7.95 7.89
N LEU A 80 51.14 -9.27 7.68
CA LEU A 80 50.44 -10.24 8.53
C LEU A 80 50.95 -10.26 9.99
N PRO A 81 50.07 -10.57 10.96
CA PRO A 81 50.26 -11.84 11.68
C PRO A 81 48.96 -12.66 11.88
N ASN A 82 49.06 -13.88 11.36
CA ASN A 82 48.56 -15.18 11.85
C ASN A 82 47.63 -15.24 13.08
N GLN A 83 46.42 -15.78 12.90
CA GLN A 83 45.84 -16.82 13.78
C GLN A 83 44.90 -17.76 12.98
N GLN A 84 45.50 -18.81 12.45
CA GLN A 84 45.08 -20.23 12.49
C GLN A 84 43.64 -20.58 12.95
N SER A 85 42.84 -21.16 12.06
CA SER A 85 42.23 -22.49 12.29
C SER A 85 41.52 -23.02 11.04
N SER A 86 41.76 -24.31 10.83
CA SER A 86 41.13 -25.26 9.92
C SER A 86 39.61 -25.29 10.05
N ASP A 87 38.90 -25.26 8.92
CA ASP A 87 38.21 -26.44 8.36
C ASP A 87 37.37 -26.01 7.15
N SER A 88 37.65 -26.64 6.01
CA SER A 88 36.82 -26.58 4.81
C SER A 88 36.10 -27.92 4.69
N GLU A 89 34.79 -27.93 4.91
CA GLU A 89 33.92 -28.96 4.36
C GLU A 89 32.53 -28.36 4.07
N SER A 90 32.25 -28.26 2.77
CA SER A 90 30.93 -28.34 2.12
C SER A 90 29.82 -27.34 2.51
N GLN A 91 29.70 -26.24 1.75
CA GLN A 91 28.40 -25.65 1.42
C GLN A 91 28.26 -25.46 -0.10
N PRO A 92 27.13 -25.83 -0.71
CA PRO A 92 26.90 -25.64 -2.14
C PRO A 92 26.75 -24.15 -2.48
N PRO A 93 27.21 -23.69 -3.65
CA PRO A 93 27.09 -22.30 -4.05
C PRO A 93 25.61 -21.96 -4.26
N ILE A 94 25.12 -20.98 -3.50
CA ILE A 94 23.77 -20.45 -3.65
C ILE A 94 23.73 -19.70 -5.00
N SER A 95 23.07 -20.30 -5.99
CA SER A 95 22.89 -19.71 -7.32
C SER A 95 22.08 -18.42 -7.21
N LEU A 96 22.62 -17.33 -7.78
CA LEU A 96 22.07 -15.97 -7.75
C LEU A 96 20.91 -15.74 -8.74
N ASP A 97 20.33 -16.81 -9.29
CA ASP A 97 19.29 -16.75 -10.33
C ASP A 97 17.95 -17.34 -9.88
N ALA A 98 17.68 -17.36 -8.56
CA ALA A 98 16.36 -17.70 -8.04
C ALA A 98 15.44 -16.46 -8.12
N PRO A 99 14.32 -16.50 -8.87
CA PRO A 99 13.36 -15.42 -8.88
C PRO A 99 12.85 -15.18 -7.45
N ARG A 100 13.13 -14.00 -6.91
CA ARG A 100 12.62 -13.56 -5.63
C ARG A 100 11.11 -13.36 -5.78
N VAL A 101 10.32 -14.42 -5.60
CA VAL A 101 8.85 -14.35 -5.59
C VAL A 101 8.42 -13.40 -4.47
N PRO A 102 7.79 -12.25 -4.77
CA PRO A 102 7.32 -11.36 -3.73
C PRO A 102 5.83 -11.58 -3.57
N PHE A 103 5.39 -12.73 -3.09
CA PHE A 103 4.09 -12.93 -2.42
C PHE A 103 3.92 -14.38 -1.95
N ALA A 104 4.40 -14.68 -0.74
CA ALA A 104 3.84 -15.77 0.05
C ALA A 104 3.34 -15.13 1.35
N GLY A 105 2.01 -14.91 1.41
CA GLY A 105 1.35 -14.59 2.67
C GLY A 105 1.55 -15.70 3.70
N PRO A 106 1.29 -15.44 4.99
CA PRO A 106 1.51 -16.43 6.03
C PRO A 106 0.57 -17.62 5.81
N GLY A 107 1.15 -18.81 5.64
CA GLY A 107 0.43 -20.08 5.66
C GLY A 107 0.23 -20.73 4.29
N SER A 108 1.29 -21.29 3.71
CA SER A 108 1.13 -22.37 2.73
C SER A 108 0.67 -23.64 3.46
N ALA A 109 -0.37 -24.28 2.95
CA ALA A 109 -0.94 -25.53 3.45
C ALA A 109 0.06 -26.71 3.49
N ALA A 110 1.28 -26.55 2.97
CA ALA A 110 2.37 -27.50 3.10
C ALA A 110 2.98 -27.55 4.52
N GLU A 111 2.85 -26.48 5.32
CA GLU A 111 3.45 -26.44 6.67
C GLU A 111 2.56 -27.05 7.77
N LEU A 112 1.28 -27.30 7.47
CA LEU A 112 0.34 -27.92 8.41
C LEU A 112 0.32 -29.46 8.32
N ALA A 113 0.96 -30.06 7.31
CA ALA A 113 0.98 -31.51 7.11
C ALA A 113 2.20 -32.22 7.75
N ALA A 114 3.29 -31.51 8.04
CA ALA A 114 4.54 -32.13 8.51
C ALA A 114 4.69 -32.23 10.05
N LYS A 115 3.74 -31.71 10.84
CA LYS A 115 3.85 -31.61 12.31
C LYS A 115 3.18 -32.73 13.11
N ASN A 116 2.56 -33.71 12.45
CA ASN A 116 1.94 -34.86 13.13
C ASN A 116 2.60 -36.19 12.75
N ALA A 117 3.81 -36.43 13.26
CA ALA A 117 4.33 -37.77 13.47
C ALA A 117 5.30 -37.78 14.67
N PRO A 118 5.24 -38.76 15.59
CA PRO A 118 6.02 -38.75 16.83
C PRO A 118 7.35 -39.48 16.63
N VAL A 119 8.47 -38.85 17.01
CA VAL A 119 9.73 -39.57 17.28
C VAL A 119 10.56 -38.80 18.31
N SER A 120 10.87 -39.49 19.40
CA SER A 120 11.72 -39.03 20.50
C SER A 120 13.21 -39.25 20.20
N SER A 121 14.01 -38.31 20.72
CA SER A 121 15.31 -38.48 21.40
C SER A 121 16.54 -37.80 20.77
N ALA A 122 17.12 -36.93 21.61
CA ALA A 122 18.53 -36.57 21.81
C ALA A 122 19.32 -35.85 20.70
N ASP A 123 19.66 -34.57 20.92
CA ASP A 123 21.03 -34.15 21.30
C ASP A 123 21.12 -32.61 21.55
N GLY A 124 21.83 -32.23 22.63
CA GLY A 124 22.57 -30.95 22.77
C GLY A 124 21.84 -29.62 23.00
N VAL A 125 21.70 -29.21 24.26
CA VAL A 125 21.22 -27.88 24.71
C VAL A 125 22.28 -26.77 24.50
N PRO A 126 21.86 -25.59 24.01
CA PRO A 126 22.02 -24.35 24.77
C PRO A 126 20.66 -23.91 25.32
N SER A 127 20.70 -23.42 26.55
CA SER A 127 19.63 -23.28 27.53
C SER A 127 18.20 -22.96 27.05
N ALA A 128 17.26 -23.82 27.45
CA ALA A 128 15.82 -23.54 27.57
C ALA A 128 15.47 -22.46 28.63
N GLN A 129 16.45 -21.64 29.04
CA GLN A 129 16.28 -20.52 29.96
C GLN A 129 16.25 -19.17 29.24
N GLU A 130 16.58 -19.09 27.94
CA GLU A 130 16.74 -17.79 27.28
C GLU A 130 15.45 -17.11 26.80
N LEU A 131 14.28 -17.74 26.91
CA LEU A 131 12.99 -17.04 26.86
C LEU A 131 12.04 -17.69 27.87
N SER A 132 12.29 -17.46 29.15
CA SER A 132 11.37 -17.93 30.19
C SER A 132 9.95 -17.41 29.91
N SER A 133 8.92 -18.22 30.21
CA SER A 133 7.52 -17.80 30.13
C SER A 133 7.27 -16.46 30.83
N ALA A 134 8.01 -16.18 31.91
CA ALA A 134 7.99 -14.91 32.62
C ALA A 134 8.53 -13.73 31.78
N GLN A 135 9.63 -13.92 31.04
CA GLN A 135 10.20 -12.89 30.16
C GLN A 135 9.26 -12.58 28.99
N VAL A 136 8.64 -13.60 28.40
CA VAL A 136 7.63 -13.42 27.35
C VAL A 136 6.40 -12.67 27.90
N GLN A 137 5.93 -12.99 29.10
CA GLN A 137 4.82 -12.28 29.73
C GLN A 137 5.16 -10.81 30.02
N GLN A 138 6.40 -10.52 30.42
CA GLN A 138 6.90 -9.17 30.65
C GLN A 138 7.01 -8.37 29.34
N GLU A 139 7.47 -8.98 28.26
CA GLU A 139 7.49 -8.33 26.95
C GLU A 139 6.08 -8.09 26.42
N ILE A 140 5.15 -9.03 26.63
CA ILE A 140 3.74 -8.86 26.25
C ILE A 140 3.10 -7.70 27.03
N SER A 141 3.37 -7.55 28.33
CA SER A 141 2.82 -6.44 29.10
C SER A 141 3.42 -5.10 28.65
N ALA A 142 4.74 -5.04 28.45
CA ALA A 142 5.43 -3.85 27.95
C ALA A 142 4.98 -3.46 26.54
N LEU A 143 4.73 -4.43 25.66
CA LEU A 143 4.19 -4.18 24.32
C LEU A 143 2.73 -3.71 24.36
N LYS A 144 1.91 -4.24 25.28
CA LYS A 144 0.52 -3.78 25.49
C LYS A 144 0.47 -2.34 26.00
N GLU A 145 1.33 -1.98 26.94
CA GLU A 145 1.43 -0.62 27.45
C GLU A 145 1.88 0.35 26.35
N LYS A 146 2.95 0.00 25.63
CA LYS A 146 3.39 0.77 24.45
C LYS A 146 2.31 0.85 23.38
N LEU A 147 1.49 -0.18 23.18
CA LEU A 147 0.38 -0.19 22.21
C LEU A 147 -0.78 0.70 22.68
N ALA A 148 -1.02 0.79 23.99
CA ALA A 148 -2.02 1.67 24.60
C ALA A 148 -1.58 3.15 24.59
N GLU A 149 -0.28 3.41 24.67
CA GLU A 149 0.31 4.74 24.47
C GLU A 149 0.26 5.19 23.01
N ARG A 150 0.25 4.25 22.03
CA ARG A 150 0.05 4.64 20.63
C ARG A 150 -1.34 5.26 20.50
N ARG A 151 -1.37 6.35 19.73
CA ARG A 151 -2.57 7.10 19.37
C ARG A 151 -3.71 6.15 19.03
N LYS A 152 -4.72 6.08 19.90
CA LYS A 152 -6.03 5.50 19.56
C LYS A 152 -6.45 6.12 18.23
N VAL A 153 -6.85 5.27 17.27
CA VAL A 153 -7.58 5.71 16.08
C VAL A 153 -8.67 6.63 16.61
N ARG A 154 -8.64 7.89 16.19
CA ARG A 154 -9.50 8.92 16.77
C ARG A 154 -10.93 8.41 16.65
N GLU A 155 -11.62 8.25 17.78
CA GLU A 155 -13.00 7.81 17.78
C GLU A 155 -13.77 8.73 16.83
N LEU A 156 -14.52 8.11 15.92
CA LEU A 156 -15.31 8.85 14.96
C LEU A 156 -16.40 9.58 15.72
N ASP A 157 -16.79 10.75 15.23
CA ASP A 157 -17.86 11.52 15.84
C ASP A 157 -19.17 10.74 15.75
N GLU A 158 -19.90 10.63 16.87
CA GLU A 158 -21.13 9.83 16.99
C GLU A 158 -22.16 10.15 15.90
N GLY A 159 -22.20 11.41 15.42
CA GLY A 159 -23.09 11.81 14.34
C GLY A 159 -22.78 11.11 13.01
N VAL A 160 -21.50 10.90 12.70
CA VAL A 160 -21.07 10.20 11.48
C VAL A 160 -21.28 8.70 11.60
N GLU A 161 -21.05 8.13 12.78
CA GLU A 161 -21.32 6.71 13.01
C GLU A 161 -22.80 6.38 12.85
N LYS A 162 -23.68 7.21 13.43
CA LYS A 162 -25.13 7.07 13.28
C LYS A 162 -25.60 7.23 11.83
N ALA A 163 -25.12 8.26 11.12
CA ALA A 163 -25.48 8.48 9.73
C ALA A 163 -24.99 7.33 8.81
N ARG A 164 -23.80 6.77 9.11
CA ARG A 164 -23.29 5.57 8.43
C ARG A 164 -24.21 4.37 8.67
N GLU A 165 -24.66 4.15 9.90
CA GLU A 165 -25.59 3.06 10.21
C GLU A 165 -26.93 3.20 9.48
N GLU A 166 -27.44 4.42 9.33
CA GLU A 166 -28.67 4.71 8.58
C GLU A 166 -28.53 4.34 7.09
N VAL A 167 -27.43 4.75 6.46
CA VAL A 167 -27.12 4.35 5.07
C VAL A 167 -27.00 2.84 4.95
N VAL A 168 -26.24 2.19 5.84
CA VAL A 168 -26.05 0.73 5.82
C VAL A 168 -27.38 0.00 6.03
N ARG A 169 -28.23 0.49 6.93
CA ARG A 169 -29.56 -0.07 7.19
C ARG A 169 -30.44 0.04 5.95
N CYS A 170 -30.47 1.21 5.29
CA CYS A 170 -31.25 1.39 4.07
C CYS A 170 -30.75 0.49 2.93
N LEU A 171 -29.43 0.45 2.69
CA LEU A 171 -28.84 -0.35 1.61
C LEU A 171 -29.03 -1.85 1.81
N ARG A 172 -28.97 -2.34 3.06
CA ARG A 172 -29.31 -3.74 3.39
C ARG A 172 -30.80 -4.04 3.22
N GLY A 173 -31.68 -3.07 3.46
CA GLY A 173 -33.11 -3.21 3.17
C GLY A 173 -33.41 -3.20 1.66
N ASN A 174 -32.57 -2.53 0.88
CA ASN A 174 -32.78 -2.27 -0.55
C ASN A 174 -31.61 -2.77 -1.42
N GLU A 175 -31.15 -4.01 -1.20
CA GLU A 175 -29.96 -4.57 -1.88
C GLU A 175 -30.07 -4.56 -3.42
N LYS A 176 -31.29 -4.73 -3.95
CA LYS A 176 -31.57 -4.70 -5.40
C LYS A 176 -31.95 -3.31 -5.92
N ARG A 177 -32.13 -2.31 -5.04
CA ARG A 177 -32.54 -0.95 -5.38
C ARG A 177 -31.76 0.11 -4.57
N PRO A 178 -30.43 0.25 -4.78
CA PRO A 178 -29.61 1.16 -3.99
C PRO A 178 -29.98 2.65 -4.17
N LEU A 179 -30.67 3.01 -5.25
CA LEU A 179 -31.07 4.40 -5.55
C LEU A 179 -32.15 4.94 -4.61
N ASP A 180 -32.88 4.07 -3.90
CA ASP A 180 -33.94 4.49 -2.98
C ASP A 180 -33.37 5.10 -1.68
N CYS A 181 -32.08 4.91 -1.40
CA CYS A 181 -31.40 5.33 -0.16
C CYS A 181 -30.66 6.68 -0.25
N TRP A 182 -31.07 7.53 -1.19
CA TRP A 182 -30.36 8.79 -1.48
C TRP A 182 -30.45 9.81 -0.33
N GLN A 183 -31.54 9.81 0.44
CA GLN A 183 -31.74 10.75 1.54
C GLN A 183 -30.77 10.46 2.70
N GLU A 184 -30.55 9.19 3.02
CA GLU A 184 -29.59 8.73 4.02
C GLU A 184 -28.15 9.07 3.60
N VAL A 185 -27.85 8.91 2.31
CA VAL A 185 -26.53 9.26 1.74
C VAL A 185 -26.29 10.77 1.83
N GLU A 186 -27.28 11.61 1.54
CA GLU A 186 -27.17 13.06 1.72
C GLU A 186 -27.03 13.47 3.20
N GLY A 187 -27.70 12.75 4.11
CA GLY A 187 -27.51 12.89 5.55
C GLY A 187 -26.08 12.59 5.98
N PHE A 188 -25.52 11.47 5.51
CA PHE A 188 -24.13 11.08 5.77
C PHE A 188 -23.13 12.10 5.22
N LYS A 189 -23.29 12.56 3.98
CA LYS A 189 -22.43 13.60 3.37
C LYS A 189 -22.42 14.89 4.19
N ARG A 190 -23.55 15.28 4.76
CA ARG A 190 -23.65 16.47 5.62
C ARG A 190 -22.78 16.34 6.87
N GLU A 191 -22.84 15.20 7.55
CA GLU A 191 -22.04 14.95 8.76
C GLU A 191 -20.55 14.81 8.46
N VAL A 192 -20.20 14.13 7.36
CA VAL A 192 -18.81 14.05 6.89
C VAL A 192 -18.28 15.44 6.55
N GLY A 193 -19.04 16.24 5.79
CA GLY A 193 -18.65 17.60 5.43
C GLY A 193 -18.46 18.52 6.64
N ARG A 194 -19.19 18.30 7.74
CA ARG A 194 -18.95 19.02 9.01
C ARG A 194 -17.59 18.66 9.61
N LEU A 195 -17.24 17.37 9.66
CA LEU A 195 -15.93 16.94 10.15
C LEU A 195 -14.79 17.37 9.24
N GLU A 196 -14.98 17.31 7.92
CA GLU A 196 -13.99 17.75 6.93
C GLU A 196 -13.69 19.24 7.07
N ARG A 197 -14.72 20.10 7.21
CA ARG A 197 -14.49 21.54 7.44
C ARG A 197 -13.64 21.79 8.69
N LYS A 198 -13.98 21.15 9.81
CA LYS A 198 -13.21 21.25 11.06
C LYS A 198 -11.78 20.71 10.89
N TRP A 199 -11.60 19.66 10.10
CA TRP A 199 -10.26 19.12 9.82
C TRP A 199 -9.44 20.08 8.95
N VAL A 200 -10.02 20.63 7.88
CA VAL A 200 -9.36 21.59 6.99
C VAL A 200 -8.96 22.85 7.76
N GLU A 201 -9.83 23.38 8.62
CA GLU A 201 -9.51 24.52 9.49
C GLU A 201 -8.30 24.25 10.39
N ASN A 202 -8.17 23.04 10.95
CA ASN A 202 -7.04 22.67 11.81
C ASN A 202 -5.74 22.35 11.05
N VAL A 203 -5.82 22.07 9.75
CA VAL A 203 -4.66 21.69 8.92
C VAL A 203 -4.11 22.87 8.13
N VAL A 204 -4.98 23.80 7.73
CA VAL A 204 -4.61 24.98 6.94
C VAL A 204 -4.48 26.24 7.81
N GLY A 205 -5.16 26.31 8.95
CA GLY A 205 -5.08 27.41 9.93
C GLY A 205 -4.02 27.19 10.99
#